data_AF-A0A645I398-F1
#
_entry.id   AF-A0A645I398-F1
#
_cell.length_a   1.000
_cell.length_b   1.000
_cell.length_c   1.000
_cell.angle_alpha   90.00
_cell.angle_beta   90.00
_cell.angle_gamma   90.00
#
_symmetry.space_group_name_H-M   'P 1'
#
loop_
_entity.id
_entity.type
_entity.pdbx_description
1 polymer ?
#
loop_
_entity_poly.entity_id
_entity_poly.type
_entity_poly.pdbx_seq_one_letter_code
_entity_poly.pdbx_strand_id
1 'polypeptide(L)'
;MAGTWLSSLKGNLFIKVIEFYRRHLRKALKNSKRFAPPYHIEQIAALASKHLSLGNLTGEGWLLTGEMAELIHYGVENIVCLQPFACLPNHITGKGMIRELRRSYPEVNIVPIDYDPGASEVNQLNRIKLMLAVAKERIGQEVG
;
A
#
# COMPACT_ATOMS: atom_id res chain seq x y z
N MET A 1 4.30 -15.38 18.11
CA MET A 1 3.91 -14.51 19.25
C MET A 1 2.75 -15.19 19.97
N ALA A 2 2.98 -15.76 21.14
CA ALA A 2 1.94 -16.44 21.91
C ALA A 2 1.22 -15.43 22.81
N GLY A 3 0.19 -14.77 22.27
CA GLY A 3 -0.76 -14.01 23.09
C GLY A 3 -1.69 -14.97 23.83
N THR A 4 -2.08 -14.64 25.05
CA THR A 4 -3.13 -15.39 25.75
C THR A 4 -4.47 -15.18 25.03
N TRP A 5 -5.34 -16.19 25.02
CA TRP A 5 -6.66 -16.09 24.38
C TRP A 5 -7.47 -14.87 24.82
N LEU A 6 -7.35 -14.49 26.11
CA LEU A 6 -7.97 -13.28 26.66
C LEU A 6 -7.44 -11.99 26.02
N SER A 7 -6.14 -11.92 25.71
CA SER A 7 -5.53 -10.76 25.06
C SER A 7 -6.04 -10.59 23.61
N SER A 8 -6.18 -11.69 22.86
CA SER A 8 -6.77 -11.69 21.53
C SER A 8 -8.24 -11.24 21.55
N LEU A 9 -9.01 -11.70 22.54
CA LEU A 9 -10.41 -11.29 22.69
C LEU A 9 -10.54 -9.78 22.97
N LYS A 10 -9.70 -9.24 23.87
CA LYS A 10 -9.65 -7.80 24.15
C LYS A 10 -9.25 -6.99 22.93
N GLY A 11 -8.25 -7.46 22.17
CA GLY A 11 -7.82 -6.82 20.92
C GLY A 11 -8.93 -6.76 19.88
N ASN A 12 -9.62 -7.88 19.65
CA ASN A 12 -10.75 -7.93 18.71
C ASN A 12 -11.91 -7.01 19.13
N LEU A 13 -12.18 -6.90 20.43
CA LEU A 13 -13.18 -5.95 20.93
C LEU A 13 -12.75 -4.50 20.68
N PHE A 14 -11.49 -4.17 20.93
CA PHE A 14 -10.94 -2.84 20.69
C PHE A 14 -11.00 -2.45 19.20
N ILE A 15 -10.65 -3.38 18.30
CA ILE A 15 -10.79 -3.18 16.84
C ILE A 15 -12.25 -2.87 16.48
N LYS A 16 -13.22 -3.64 17.00
CA LYS A 16 -14.65 -3.38 16.76
C LYS A 16 -15.10 -1.99 17.22
N VAL A 17 -14.58 -1.50 18.35
CA VAL A 17 -14.86 -0.14 18.83
C VAL A 17 -14.31 0.90 17.86
N ILE A 18 -13.05 0.78 17.43
CA ILE A 18 -12.47 1.69 16.43
C ILE A 18 -13.27 1.67 15.13
N GLU A 19 -13.66 0.48 14.67
CA GLU A 19 -14.42 0.29 13.45
C GLU A 19 -15.84 0.87 13.53
N PHE A 20 -16.45 0.87 14.72
CA PHE A 20 -17.70 1.58 14.96
C PHE A 20 -17.57 3.09 14.73
N TYR A 21 -16.49 3.71 15.21
CA TYR A 21 -16.22 5.13 14.94
C TYR A 21 -15.90 5.38 13.46
N ARG A 22 -15.05 4.54 12.84
CA ARG A 22 -14.69 4.65 11.41
C ARG A 22 -15.88 4.46 10.46
N ARG A 23 -16.98 3.83 10.90
CA ARG A 23 -18.21 3.69 10.10
C ARG A 23 -18.74 5.04 9.60
N HIS A 24 -18.70 6.09 10.44
CA HIS A 24 -19.17 7.42 10.06
C HIS A 24 -18.30 8.04 8.97
N LEU A 25 -16.97 7.90 9.11
CA LEU A 25 -16.01 8.30 8.09
C LEU A 25 -16.28 7.57 6.77
N ARG A 26 -16.41 6.23 6.79
CA ARG A 26 -16.68 5.47 5.57
C ARG A 26 -18.01 5.84 4.93
N LYS A 27 -19.07 6.10 5.72
CA LYS A 27 -20.36 6.56 5.21
C LYS A 27 -20.23 7.92 4.51
N ALA A 28 -19.49 8.85 5.11
CA ALA A 28 -19.23 10.17 4.50
C ALA A 28 -18.40 10.05 3.21
N LEU A 29 -17.33 9.25 3.22
CA LEU A 29 -16.48 9.03 2.05
C LEU A 29 -17.24 8.30 0.93
N LYS A 30 -18.09 7.32 1.24
CA LYS A 30 -18.91 6.63 0.23
C LYS A 30 -19.88 7.58 -0.50
N ASN A 31 -20.33 8.64 0.17
CA ASN A 31 -21.19 9.67 -0.42
C ASN A 31 -20.38 10.77 -1.14
N SER A 32 -19.05 10.74 -1.04
CA SER A 32 -18.18 11.67 -1.75
C SER A 32 -18.02 11.26 -3.21
N LYS A 33 -17.99 12.25 -4.11
CA LYS A 33 -17.58 12.04 -5.52
C LYS A 33 -16.06 12.08 -5.71
N ARG A 34 -15.31 12.49 -4.68
CA ARG A 34 -13.86 12.76 -4.76
C ARG A 34 -12.99 11.69 -4.11
N PHE A 35 -13.53 10.92 -3.17
CA PHE A 35 -12.73 10.03 -2.32
C PHE A 35 -13.41 8.68 -2.17
N ALA A 36 -12.62 7.60 -2.15
CA ALA A 36 -13.09 6.26 -1.81
C ALA A 36 -12.98 6.02 -0.28
N PRO A 37 -13.90 5.27 0.33
CA PRO A 37 -13.76 4.85 1.72
C PRO A 37 -12.63 3.82 1.86
N PRO A 38 -11.76 3.90 2.88
CA PRO A 38 -10.70 2.92 3.06
C PRO A 38 -11.25 1.53 3.39
N TYR A 39 -10.51 0.47 3.01
CA TYR A 39 -10.86 -0.91 3.38
C TYR A 39 -10.85 -1.11 4.90
N HIS A 40 -11.48 -2.21 5.31
CA HIS A 40 -11.27 -2.76 6.64
C HIS A 40 -9.88 -3.38 6.75
N ILE A 41 -9.28 -3.34 7.94
CA ILE A 41 -7.92 -3.83 8.16
C ILE A 41 -7.81 -5.34 7.83
N GLU A 42 -8.89 -6.09 8.04
CA GLU A 42 -8.99 -7.51 7.70
C GLU A 42 -8.94 -7.76 6.19
N GLN A 43 -9.50 -6.84 5.40
CA GLN A 43 -9.43 -6.92 3.94
C GLN A 43 -8.02 -6.64 3.45
N ILE A 44 -7.35 -5.62 4.00
CA ILE A 44 -5.96 -5.29 3.68
C ILE A 44 -5.03 -6.44 4.08
N ALA A 45 -5.25 -7.05 5.25
CA ALA A 45 -4.51 -8.23 5.70
C ALA A 45 -4.70 -9.43 4.76
N ALA A 46 -5.92 -9.67 4.27
CA ALA A 46 -6.20 -10.73 3.31
C ALA A 46 -5.53 -10.51 1.95
N LEU A 47 -5.35 -9.25 1.53
CA LEU A 47 -4.56 -8.92 0.34
C LEU A 47 -3.07 -9.16 0.59
N ALA A 48 -2.53 -8.66 1.70
CA ALA A 48 -1.11 -8.83 2.06
C ALA A 48 -0.72 -10.31 2.22
N SER A 49 -1.58 -11.14 2.81
CA SER A 49 -1.30 -12.56 3.08
C SER A 49 -1.08 -13.41 1.82
N LYS A 50 -1.44 -12.90 0.64
CA LYS A 50 -1.17 -13.56 -0.64
C LYS A 50 0.28 -13.42 -1.08
N HIS A 51 0.98 -12.39 -0.60
CA HIS A 51 2.34 -12.04 -1.04
C HIS A 51 3.38 -12.25 0.05
N LEU A 52 3.02 -12.10 1.33
CA LEU A 52 3.93 -12.33 2.45
C LEU A 52 3.21 -12.80 3.72
N SER A 53 4.00 -13.28 4.68
CA SER A 53 3.50 -13.62 6.01
C SER A 53 3.07 -12.37 6.78
N LEU A 54 1.87 -12.40 7.37
CA LEU A 54 1.40 -11.39 8.32
C LEU A 54 2.22 -11.36 9.63
N GLY A 55 3.17 -12.29 9.81
CA GLY A 55 4.16 -12.25 10.88
C GLY A 55 5.19 -11.11 10.76
N ASN A 56 5.26 -10.46 9.60
CA ASN A 56 6.07 -9.24 9.41
C ASN A 56 5.40 -8.05 10.10
N LEU A 57 5.63 -7.90 11.40
CA LEU A 57 4.89 -6.95 12.28
C LEU A 57 5.70 -5.69 12.66
N THR A 58 6.95 -5.59 12.24
CA THR A 58 7.84 -4.48 12.61
C THR A 58 7.58 -3.25 11.73
N GLY A 59 7.38 -2.09 12.35
CA GLY A 59 7.02 -0.85 11.65
C GLY A 59 5.68 -0.99 10.94
N GLU A 60 5.61 -0.58 9.67
CA GLU A 60 4.42 -0.83 8.83
C GLU A 60 4.31 -2.31 8.43
N GLY A 61 5.43 -3.06 8.44
CA GLY A 61 5.42 -4.51 8.28
C GLY A 61 4.66 -4.98 7.03
N TRP A 62 3.65 -5.82 7.24
CA TRP A 62 2.77 -6.33 6.18
C TRP A 62 1.77 -5.31 5.64
N LEU A 63 1.50 -4.24 6.38
CA LEU A 63 0.49 -3.24 6.01
C LEU A 63 0.87 -2.55 4.70
N LEU A 64 2.15 -2.19 4.54
CA LEU A 64 2.63 -1.46 3.37
C LEU A 64 2.37 -2.22 2.05
N THR A 65 2.67 -3.52 2.01
CA THR A 65 2.36 -4.36 0.84
C THR A 65 0.85 -4.54 0.67
N GLY A 66 0.10 -4.64 1.76
CA GLY A 66 -1.36 -4.70 1.75
C GLY A 66 -1.99 -3.45 1.14
N GLU A 67 -1.51 -2.26 1.50
CA GLU A 67 -1.98 -0.98 0.97
C GLU A 67 -1.60 -0.81 -0.51
N MET A 68 -0.42 -1.27 -0.93
CA MET A 68 -0.09 -1.34 -2.36
C MET A 68 -1.08 -2.24 -3.12
N ALA A 69 -1.43 -3.40 -2.57
CA ALA A 69 -2.43 -4.29 -3.17
C ALA A 69 -3.86 -3.70 -3.12
N GLU A 70 -4.21 -2.95 -2.07
CA GLU A 70 -5.47 -2.20 -1.97
C GLU A 70 -5.57 -1.16 -3.10
N LEU A 71 -4.50 -0.39 -3.32
CA LEU A 71 -4.44 0.59 -4.42
C LEU A 71 -4.64 -0.08 -5.79
N ILE A 72 -3.99 -1.22 -6.03
CA ILE A 72 -4.18 -2.00 -7.27
C ILE A 72 -5.64 -2.44 -7.41
N HIS A 73 -6.25 -2.93 -6.33
CA HIS A 73 -7.68 -3.29 -6.30
C HIS A 73 -8.62 -2.10 -6.57
N TYR A 74 -8.19 -0.88 -6.28
CA TYR A 74 -8.90 0.36 -6.66
C TYR A 74 -8.68 0.79 -8.11
N GLY A 75 -7.93 0.02 -8.91
CA GLY A 75 -7.60 0.35 -10.29
C GLY A 75 -6.41 1.31 -10.42
N VAL A 76 -5.59 1.45 -9.37
CA VAL A 76 -4.36 2.25 -9.45
C VAL A 76 -3.24 1.40 -10.05
N GLU A 77 -2.92 1.68 -11.30
CA GLU A 77 -1.84 0.99 -12.02
C GLU A 77 -0.45 1.54 -11.69
N ASN A 78 -0.37 2.75 -11.15
CA ASN A 78 0.86 3.52 -11.10
C ASN A 78 1.07 3.99 -9.65
N ILE A 79 2.03 3.38 -8.95
CA ILE A 79 2.25 3.59 -7.51
C ILE A 79 3.65 4.17 -7.27
N VAL A 80 3.72 5.31 -6.59
CA VAL A 80 4.98 5.87 -6.08
C VAL A 80 5.17 5.43 -4.64
N CYS A 81 6.26 4.72 -4.37
CA CYS A 81 6.65 4.34 -3.01
C CYS A 81 7.77 5.27 -2.53
N LEU A 82 7.42 6.25 -1.69
CA LEU A 82 8.37 7.18 -1.10
C LEU A 82 9.08 6.51 0.08
N GLN A 83 10.41 6.46 0.03
CA GLN A 83 11.23 5.71 0.99
C GLN A 83 12.23 6.65 1.66
N PRO A 84 12.11 6.93 2.97
CA PRO A 84 13.17 7.61 3.67
C PRO A 84 14.34 6.65 3.94
N PHE A 85 15.54 7.21 4.06
CA PHE A 85 16.74 6.44 4.40
C PHE A 85 16.54 5.62 5.67
N ALA A 86 17.05 4.38 5.67
CA ALA A 86 17.01 3.45 6.80
C ALA A 86 15.61 2.99 7.28
N CYS A 87 14.53 3.26 6.54
CA CYS A 87 13.22 2.67 6.83
C CYS A 87 13.19 1.18 6.43
N LEU A 88 13.70 0.32 7.31
CA LEU A 88 13.79 -1.13 7.09
C LEU A 88 12.48 -1.79 6.64
N PRO A 89 11.29 -1.46 7.22
CA PRO A 89 10.04 -2.00 6.73
C PRO A 89 9.82 -1.67 5.25
N ASN A 90 9.98 -0.41 4.84
CA ASN A 90 9.83 -0.04 3.44
C ASN A 90 10.89 -0.72 2.54
N HIS A 91 12.13 -0.85 2.98
CA HIS A 91 13.17 -1.52 2.19
C HIS A 91 12.91 -3.03 2.03
N ILE A 92 12.44 -3.70 3.08
CA ILE A 92 12.26 -5.16 3.10
C ILE A 92 10.88 -5.55 2.55
N THR A 93 9.80 -5.01 3.13
CA THR A 93 8.43 -5.39 2.73
C THR A 93 7.85 -4.48 1.64
N GLY A 94 8.26 -3.22 1.56
CA GLY A 94 7.85 -2.34 0.45
C GLY A 94 8.59 -2.69 -0.84
N LYS A 95 9.84 -2.23 -0.96
CA LYS A 95 10.72 -2.44 -2.12
C LYS A 95 10.93 -3.92 -2.44
N GLY A 96 11.10 -4.76 -1.42
CA GLY A 96 11.30 -6.21 -1.62
C GLY A 96 10.08 -6.91 -2.23
N MET A 97 8.86 -6.42 -2.00
CA MET A 97 7.64 -7.04 -2.55
C MET A 97 7.26 -6.51 -3.93
N ILE A 98 7.89 -5.45 -4.44
CA ILE A 98 7.58 -4.89 -5.77
C ILE A 98 7.63 -5.96 -6.87
N ARG A 99 8.63 -6.85 -6.83
CA ARG A 99 8.78 -7.91 -7.83
C ARG A 99 7.62 -8.92 -7.78
N GLU A 100 7.17 -9.28 -6.58
CA GLU A 100 6.07 -10.22 -6.40
C GLU A 100 4.73 -9.58 -6.78
N LEU A 101 4.51 -8.32 -6.39
CA LEU A 101 3.32 -7.58 -6.80
C LEU A 101 3.23 -7.44 -8.32
N ARG A 102 4.33 -7.11 -9.01
CA ARG A 102 4.37 -7.08 -10.49
C ARG A 102 4.14 -8.44 -11.15
N ARG A 103 4.49 -9.53 -10.46
CA ARG A 103 4.21 -10.89 -10.95
C ARG A 103 2.73 -11.23 -10.83
N SER A 104 2.10 -10.81 -9.75
CA SER A 104 0.68 -11.04 -9.48
C SER A 104 -0.25 -10.08 -10.23
N TYR A 105 0.22 -8.86 -10.52
CA TYR A 105 -0.51 -7.78 -11.18
C TYR A 105 0.38 -7.19 -12.30
N PRO A 106 0.45 -7.83 -13.49
CA PRO A 106 1.35 -7.43 -14.57
C PRO A 106 1.19 -5.99 -15.06
N GLU A 107 -0.01 -5.43 -14.91
CA GLU A 107 -0.38 -4.07 -15.24
C GLU A 107 0.25 -3.02 -14.30
N VAL A 108 0.68 -3.39 -13.09
CA VAL A 108 1.14 -2.40 -12.11
C VAL A 108 2.59 -1.92 -12.37
N ASN A 109 2.77 -0.62 -12.31
CA ASN A 109 4.05 0.07 -12.31
C ASN A 109 4.30 0.72 -10.94
N ILE A 110 5.09 0.06 -10.11
CA ILE A 110 5.49 0.55 -8.78
C ILE A 110 6.91 1.12 -8.85
N VAL A 111 7.11 2.39 -8.47
CA VAL A 111 8.41 3.07 -8.52
C VAL A 111 8.85 3.48 -7.11
N PRO A 112 9.96 2.91 -6.59
CA PRO A 112 10.54 3.36 -5.34
C PRO A 112 11.34 4.64 -5.55
N ILE A 113 11.12 5.64 -4.69
CA ILE A 113 11.81 6.92 -4.69
C ILE A 113 12.47 7.11 -3.33
N ASP A 114 13.80 7.07 -3.32
CA ASP A 114 14.61 7.31 -2.13
C ASP A 114 14.65 8.81 -1.85
N TYR A 115 14.03 9.23 -0.73
CA TYR A 115 14.00 10.60 -0.26
C TYR A 115 14.99 10.74 0.90
N ASP A 116 16.25 10.89 0.54
CA ASP A 116 17.36 11.01 1.46
C ASP A 116 18.29 12.17 1.07
N PRO A 117 19.03 12.79 2.02
CA PRO A 117 19.93 13.90 1.71
C PRO A 117 21.10 13.53 0.78
N GLY A 118 21.41 12.24 0.62
CA GLY A 118 22.47 11.74 -0.25
C GLY A 118 22.00 11.46 -1.68
N ALA A 119 20.70 11.28 -1.90
CA ALA A 119 20.11 11.12 -3.22
C ALA A 119 19.94 12.49 -3.89
N SER A 120 20.36 12.57 -5.15
CA SER A 120 20.16 13.80 -5.92
C SER A 120 18.67 14.02 -6.20
N GLU A 121 18.22 15.26 -6.04
CA GLU A 121 16.87 15.70 -6.43
C GLU A 121 16.58 15.35 -7.90
N VAL A 122 17.60 15.47 -8.76
CA VAL A 122 17.53 15.09 -10.18
C VAL A 122 17.15 13.62 -10.36
N ASN A 123 17.69 12.70 -9.55
CA ASN A 123 17.34 11.28 -9.63
C ASN A 123 15.87 11.04 -9.22
N GLN A 124 15.37 11.71 -8.19
CA GLN A 124 13.98 11.61 -7.76
C GLN A 124 13.03 12.11 -8.85
N LEU A 125 13.30 13.30 -9.39
CA LEU A 125 12.50 13.90 -10.46
C LEU A 125 12.52 13.05 -11.74
N ASN A 126 13.68 12.50 -12.13
CA ASN A 126 13.77 11.67 -13.33
C ASN A 126 12.97 10.38 -13.22
N ARG A 127 12.97 9.72 -12.06
CA ARG A 127 12.16 8.52 -11.84
C ARG A 127 10.66 8.80 -11.93
N ILE A 128 10.21 9.91 -11.34
CA ILE A 128 8.80 10.33 -11.44
C ILE A 128 8.44 10.69 -12.88
N LYS A 129 9.30 11.44 -13.59
CA LYS A 129 9.07 11.79 -15.00
C LYS A 129 8.99 10.56 -15.91
N LEU A 130 9.88 9.58 -15.72
CA LEU A 130 9.86 8.33 -16.48
C LEU A 130 8.60 7.51 -16.19
N MET A 131 8.19 7.42 -14.93
CA MET A 131 6.94 6.77 -14.55
C MET A 131 5.73 7.41 -15.24
N LEU A 132 5.64 8.74 -15.21
CA LEU A 132 4.54 9.49 -15.83
C LEU A 132 4.55 9.36 -17.35
N ALA A 133 5.73 9.31 -17.98
CA ALA A 133 5.86 9.10 -19.42
C ALA A 133 5.30 7.73 -19.82
N VAL A 134 5.66 6.66 -19.10
CA VAL A 134 5.11 5.31 -19.32
C VAL A 134 3.60 5.28 -19.08
N ALA A 135 3.12 5.93 -18.02
CA ALA A 135 1.69 6.00 -17.74
C ALA A 135 0.92 6.71 -18.86
N LYS A 136 1.46 7.81 -19.40
CA LYS A 136 0.85 8.55 -20.51
C LYS A 136 0.82 7.73 -21.81
N GLU A 137 1.87 6.98 -22.09
CA GLU A 137 1.94 6.10 -23.26
C GLU A 137 0.85 5.02 -23.21
N ARG A 138 0.64 4.38 -22.05
CA ARG A 138 -0.40 3.37 -21.85
C ARG A 138 -1.81 3.92 -22.08
N ILE A 139 -2.12 5.08 -21.50
CA ILE A 139 -3.41 5.75 -21.72
C ILE A 139 -3.63 6.05 -23.22
N GLY A 140 -2.57 6.44 -23.94
CA GLY A 140 -2.64 6.68 -25.39
C GLY A 140 -2.91 5.42 -26.22
N GLN A 141 -2.48 4.25 -25.74
CA GLN A 141 -2.71 2.95 -26.38
C GLN A 141 -4.12 2.40 -26.12
N GLU A 142 -4.76 2.74 -25.00
CA GLU A 142 -6.12 2.30 -24.66
C GLU A 142 -7.23 3.06 -25.40
N VAL A 143 -6.91 4.25 -25.91
CA VAL A 143 -7.87 5.15 -26.60
C VAL A 143 -7.82 4.99 -28.14
N GLY A 144 -6.88 4.19 -28.67
CA GLY A 144 -6.75 3.88 -30.10
C GLY A 144 -7.29 2.50 -30.46
#